data_AF-A0A9P6X9M6-F1
#
_entry.id   AF-A0A9P6X9M6-F1
#
_cell.length_a   1.000
_cell.length_b   1.000
_cell.length_c   1.000
_cell.angle_alpha   90.00
_cell.angle_beta   90.00
_cell.angle_gamma   90.00
#
_symmetry.space_group_name_H-M   'P 1'
#
loop_
_entity.id
_entity.type
_entity.pdbx_description
1 polymer ?
#
loop_
_entity_poly.entity_id
_entity_poly.type
_entity_poly.pdbx_seq_one_letter_code
_entity_poly.pdbx_strand_id
1 'polypeptide(L)'
;MTRELEYFLNHSKYQLKHKKVHSVYFGGGTPSLAQPSAIESLLRTLDKHVGLTENIEVTLEANPTSVEQEKLKQFKQAGVNRLSLGIQTFSNRDLKLLGRDHSTNEALKALSSAKDIFEKVSFDLIYARPGQTIEDWRKELKNAMSIAGDHLSMYQLTVERSSPLHKQYLKGLLPIIPDGDIAAEMYEETVRISQESGYTHYEVSSYAKNQKAMSRHNFSYWQGMDYLGIGPGAHGRLTDAVSNERVRTFGEFHPDKYMSLCEKEGEGIRKIMPISFHDMAEELIMFGLRTRMGIPRSRFKELTDGQSLDKFLDKEQLNMFVENGFLVDEQGAVDDKIETYVPRELLSQWTHGGGIRPTKKGLQRIDYILPRLLKEASE
;
A
#
# COMPACT_ATOMS: atom_id res chain seq x y z
N MET A 1 8.21 15.68 -14.59
CA MET A 1 7.05 15.48 -13.68
C MET A 1 5.84 16.31 -14.07
N THR A 2 5.77 17.64 -13.86
CA THR A 2 4.56 18.42 -14.24
C THR A 2 4.18 18.27 -15.71
N ARG A 3 5.20 18.29 -16.60
CA ARG A 3 5.04 18.03 -18.04
C ARG A 3 4.40 16.66 -18.33
N GLU A 4 4.88 15.61 -17.68
CA GLU A 4 4.35 14.24 -17.80
C GLU A 4 2.94 14.13 -17.23
N LEU A 5 2.69 14.75 -16.08
CA LEU A 5 1.37 14.80 -15.49
C LEU A 5 0.37 15.47 -16.47
N GLU A 6 0.73 16.61 -17.04
CA GLU A 6 -0.10 17.27 -18.06
C GLU A 6 -0.27 16.42 -19.31
N TYR A 7 0.77 15.71 -19.76
CA TYR A 7 0.67 14.79 -20.89
C TYR A 7 -0.44 13.76 -20.64
N PHE A 8 -0.39 13.02 -19.54
CA PHE A 8 -1.39 12.00 -19.22
C PHE A 8 -2.79 12.58 -18.99
N LEU A 9 -2.89 13.72 -18.31
CA LEU A 9 -4.17 14.39 -18.07
C LEU A 9 -4.82 14.88 -19.37
N ASN A 10 -4.03 15.22 -20.39
CA ASN A 10 -4.53 15.66 -21.69
C ASN A 10 -4.65 14.53 -22.72
N HIS A 11 -4.12 13.35 -22.43
CA HIS A 11 -4.09 12.24 -23.37
C HIS A 11 -5.48 11.61 -23.57
N SER A 12 -5.98 11.66 -24.81
CA SER A 12 -7.35 11.23 -25.17
C SER A 12 -7.61 9.74 -24.87
N LYS A 13 -6.59 8.90 -24.97
CA LYS A 13 -6.64 7.46 -24.65
C LYS A 13 -7.19 7.16 -23.24
N TYR A 14 -6.80 7.95 -22.23
CA TYR A 14 -7.10 7.65 -20.82
C TYR A 14 -8.28 8.48 -20.27
N GLN A 15 -8.62 9.60 -20.91
CA GLN A 15 -9.73 10.49 -20.52
C GLN A 15 -9.72 10.88 -19.03
N LEU A 16 -8.55 11.16 -18.46
CA LEU A 16 -8.38 11.35 -17.02
C LEU A 16 -9.05 12.62 -16.47
N LYS A 17 -9.32 13.63 -17.31
CA LYS A 17 -9.95 14.91 -16.88
C LYS A 17 -11.30 14.75 -16.20
N HIS A 18 -12.03 13.69 -16.52
CA HIS A 18 -13.36 13.42 -15.97
C HIS A 18 -13.34 12.36 -14.87
N LYS A 19 -12.16 11.87 -14.49
CA LYS A 19 -12.00 10.86 -13.45
C LYS A 19 -11.79 11.53 -12.10
N LYS A 20 -12.48 10.99 -11.09
CA LYS A 20 -12.29 11.42 -9.70
C LYS A 20 -10.96 10.88 -9.17
N VAL A 21 -10.10 11.77 -8.67
CA VAL A 21 -8.89 11.37 -7.95
C VAL A 21 -9.23 11.10 -6.49
N HIS A 22 -8.87 9.91 -5.99
CA HIS A 22 -9.16 9.49 -4.62
C HIS A 22 -8.03 9.80 -3.63
N SER A 23 -6.78 9.79 -4.12
CA SER A 23 -5.60 10.09 -3.31
C SER A 23 -4.42 10.49 -4.19
N VAL A 24 -3.46 11.19 -3.61
CA VAL A 24 -2.12 11.46 -4.16
C VAL A 24 -1.09 10.97 -3.15
N TYR A 25 -0.02 10.34 -3.65
CA TYR A 25 1.04 9.81 -2.80
C TYR A 25 2.40 10.20 -3.37
N PHE A 26 3.18 10.89 -2.56
CA PHE A 26 4.57 11.20 -2.83
C PHE A 26 5.41 10.19 -2.08
N GLY A 27 5.89 9.17 -2.80
CA GLY A 27 6.69 8.07 -2.29
C GLY A 27 7.93 7.81 -3.12
N GLY A 28 8.72 6.84 -2.68
CA GLY A 28 9.93 6.41 -3.37
C GLY A 28 11.14 7.30 -3.05
N GLY A 29 12.30 6.66 -2.86
CA GLY A 29 13.47 7.36 -2.35
C GLY A 29 13.15 8.08 -1.04
N THR A 30 13.32 9.41 -1.01
CA THR A 30 12.97 10.28 0.12
C THR A 30 12.30 11.55 -0.41
N PRO A 31 10.96 11.55 -0.65
CA PRO A 31 10.29 12.66 -1.33
C PRO A 31 10.27 13.94 -0.50
N SER A 32 10.40 13.84 0.82
CA SER A 32 10.61 14.98 1.73
C SER A 32 11.91 15.78 1.48
N LEU A 33 12.85 15.26 0.69
CA LEU A 33 14.01 16.03 0.23
C LEU A 33 13.64 17.08 -0.81
N ALA A 34 12.52 16.90 -1.52
CA ALA A 34 12.04 17.85 -2.51
C ALA A 34 11.80 19.24 -1.90
N GLN A 35 11.76 20.25 -2.77
CA GLN A 35 11.28 21.57 -2.37
C GLN A 35 9.76 21.52 -2.20
N PRO A 36 9.18 22.08 -1.13
CA PRO A 36 7.73 22.13 -0.94
C PRO A 36 6.97 22.73 -2.13
N SER A 37 7.56 23.71 -2.81
CA SER A 37 7.01 24.32 -4.03
C SER A 37 6.85 23.33 -5.20
N ALA A 38 7.67 22.27 -5.27
CA ALA A 38 7.52 21.24 -6.29
C ALA A 38 6.28 20.38 -6.03
N ILE A 39 6.03 20.03 -4.76
CA ILE A 39 4.82 19.32 -4.34
C ILE A 39 3.58 20.18 -4.62
N GLU A 40 3.64 21.46 -4.22
CA GLU A 40 2.57 22.43 -4.49
C GLU A 40 2.28 22.55 -5.98
N SER A 41 3.32 22.65 -6.83
CA SER A 41 3.16 22.76 -8.28
C SER A 41 2.47 21.54 -8.87
N LEU A 42 2.83 20.32 -8.44
CA LEU A 42 2.19 19.09 -8.93
C LEU A 42 0.72 19.03 -8.52
N LEU A 43 0.41 19.37 -7.27
CA LEU A 43 -0.97 19.37 -6.76
C LEU A 43 -1.82 20.45 -7.45
N ARG A 44 -1.29 21.66 -7.65
CA ARG A 44 -1.97 22.72 -8.42
C ARG A 44 -2.23 22.33 -9.86
N THR A 45 -1.25 21.68 -10.52
CA THR A 45 -1.44 21.19 -11.89
C THR A 45 -2.51 20.12 -11.96
N LEU A 46 -2.51 19.17 -11.01
CA LEU A 46 -3.54 18.15 -10.93
C LEU A 46 -4.92 18.80 -10.72
N ASP A 47 -5.06 19.64 -9.70
CA ASP A 47 -6.31 20.31 -9.33
C ASP A 47 -6.90 21.12 -10.49
N LYS A 48 -6.08 21.88 -11.21
CA LYS A 48 -6.50 22.63 -12.39
C LYS A 48 -7.18 21.76 -13.46
N HIS A 49 -6.79 20.49 -13.59
CA HIS A 49 -7.29 19.61 -14.65
C HIS A 49 -8.45 18.72 -14.22
N VAL A 50 -8.51 18.30 -12.95
CA VAL A 50 -9.50 17.30 -12.48
C VAL A 50 -10.41 17.80 -11.36
N GLY A 51 -10.10 18.94 -10.73
CA GLY A 51 -10.82 19.47 -9.56
C GLY A 51 -10.70 18.55 -8.34
N LEU A 52 -9.65 18.73 -7.54
CA LEU A 52 -9.46 17.94 -6.33
C LEU A 52 -10.54 18.25 -5.30
N THR A 53 -11.09 17.20 -4.69
CA THR A 53 -12.05 17.37 -3.59
C THR A 53 -11.31 17.84 -2.33
N GLU A 54 -11.95 18.68 -1.51
CA GLU A 54 -11.38 19.18 -0.24
C GLU A 54 -10.87 18.06 0.69
N ASN A 55 -11.50 16.88 0.64
CA ASN A 55 -11.19 15.73 1.51
C ASN A 55 -10.24 14.71 0.87
N ILE A 56 -9.52 15.07 -0.19
CA ILE A 56 -8.55 14.17 -0.83
C ILE A 56 -7.44 13.80 0.13
N GLU A 57 -7.00 12.53 0.13
CA GLU A 57 -5.81 12.12 0.86
C GLU A 57 -4.55 12.48 0.06
N VAL A 58 -3.67 13.31 0.62
CA VAL A 58 -2.36 13.64 0.06
C VAL A 58 -1.29 13.20 1.04
N THR A 59 -0.62 12.09 0.73
CA THR A 59 0.39 11.49 1.59
C THR A 59 1.80 11.83 1.11
N LEU A 60 2.70 12.13 2.04
CA LEU A 60 4.14 12.29 1.82
C LEU A 60 4.92 11.32 2.70
N GLU A 61 5.85 10.55 2.11
CA GLU A 61 6.86 9.81 2.86
C GLU A 61 7.97 10.75 3.35
N ALA A 62 8.41 10.56 4.60
CA ALA A 62 9.52 11.30 5.17
C ALA A 62 10.39 10.40 6.06
N ASN A 63 11.69 10.69 6.09
CA ASN A 63 12.58 10.14 7.09
C ASN A 63 12.61 11.06 8.33
N PRO A 64 12.98 10.53 9.52
CA PRO A 64 12.94 11.31 10.75
C PRO A 64 14.13 12.27 10.97
N THR A 65 14.84 12.71 9.93
CA THR A 65 16.02 13.58 10.12
C THR A 65 15.62 15.03 10.42
N SER A 66 16.55 15.82 10.95
CA SER A 66 16.33 17.24 11.25
C SER A 66 15.97 18.07 10.01
N VAL A 67 16.61 17.80 8.88
CA VAL A 67 16.39 18.53 7.62
C VAL A 67 14.95 18.36 7.11
N GLU A 68 14.40 17.15 7.21
CA GLU A 68 13.00 16.91 6.84
C GLU A 68 12.03 17.62 7.80
N GLN A 69 12.33 17.64 9.10
CA GLN A 69 11.46 18.23 10.13
C GLN A 69 11.22 19.73 9.91
N GLU A 70 12.23 20.47 9.47
CA GLU A 70 12.14 21.91 9.20
C GLU A 70 11.15 22.24 8.07
N LYS A 71 10.92 21.31 7.14
CA LYS A 71 10.04 21.50 5.98
C LYS A 71 8.59 21.06 6.20
N LEU A 72 8.28 20.34 7.29
CA LEU A 72 6.95 19.74 7.49
C LEU A 72 5.80 20.75 7.41
N LYS A 73 5.95 21.94 8.01
CA LYS A 73 4.94 23.01 7.95
C LYS A 73 4.72 23.51 6.52
N GLN A 74 5.79 23.59 5.73
CA GLN A 74 5.73 24.03 4.34
C GLN A 74 5.07 22.95 3.45
N PHE A 75 5.32 21.66 3.71
CA PHE A 75 4.60 20.58 3.03
C PHE A 75 3.10 20.59 3.36
N LYS A 76 2.73 20.87 4.60
CA LYS A 76 1.31 21.08 4.96
C LYS A 76 0.69 22.23 4.17
N GLN A 77 1.40 23.37 4.07
CA GLN A 77 0.95 24.52 3.27
C GLN A 77 0.86 24.19 1.78
N ALA A 78 1.74 23.33 1.26
CA ALA A 78 1.71 22.85 -0.11
C ALA A 78 0.52 21.92 -0.42
N GLY A 79 -0.21 21.46 0.60
CA GLY A 79 -1.40 20.61 0.45
C GLY A 79 -1.26 19.18 0.97
N VAL A 80 -0.13 18.81 1.56
CA VAL A 80 0.04 17.51 2.22
C VAL A 80 -0.79 17.46 3.51
N ASN A 81 -1.62 16.43 3.66
CA ASN A 81 -2.47 16.26 4.85
C ASN A 81 -2.27 14.91 5.57
N ARG A 82 -1.39 14.05 5.05
CA ARG A 82 -0.98 12.81 5.68
C ARG A 82 0.54 12.60 5.57
N LEU A 83 1.18 12.15 6.65
CA LEU A 83 2.62 11.85 6.68
C LEU A 83 2.88 10.37 7.00
N SER A 84 3.80 9.74 6.27
CA SER A 84 4.33 8.41 6.59
C SER A 84 5.80 8.52 6.98
N LEU A 85 6.13 8.18 8.22
CA LEU A 85 7.49 8.26 8.75
C LEU A 85 8.21 6.91 8.72
N GLY A 86 9.35 6.88 8.06
CA GLY A 86 10.20 5.69 7.99
C GLY A 86 11.03 5.43 9.25
N ILE A 87 10.39 5.17 10.40
CA ILE A 87 11.07 4.93 11.69
C ILE A 87 11.85 3.62 11.71
N GLN A 88 11.27 2.56 11.17
CA GLN A 88 11.76 1.18 11.08
C GLN A 88 11.90 0.43 12.41
N THR A 89 12.43 1.08 13.45
CA THR A 89 12.63 0.49 14.78
C THR A 89 12.95 1.56 15.81
N PHE A 90 12.67 1.26 17.08
CA PHE A 90 13.08 2.05 18.23
C PHE A 90 14.42 1.60 18.86
N SER A 91 15.20 0.78 18.16
CA SER A 91 16.51 0.29 18.57
C SER A 91 17.65 0.94 17.76
N ASN A 92 18.49 1.76 18.40
CA ASN A 92 19.64 2.40 17.75
C ASN A 92 20.63 1.39 17.14
N ARG A 93 20.80 0.22 17.77
CA ARG A 93 21.61 -0.88 17.23
C ARG A 93 21.08 -1.31 15.86
N ASP A 94 19.78 -1.51 15.78
CA ASP A 94 19.16 -2.06 14.59
C ASP A 94 18.95 -0.99 13.50
N LEU A 95 18.76 0.27 13.88
CA LEU A 95 18.84 1.40 12.93
C LEU A 95 20.18 1.41 12.20
N LYS A 96 21.28 1.24 12.94
CA LYS A 96 22.63 1.13 12.35
C LYS A 96 22.77 -0.10 11.45
N LEU A 97 22.23 -1.25 11.86
CA LEU A 97 22.23 -2.46 11.02
C LEU A 97 21.45 -2.27 9.71
N LEU A 98 20.33 -1.53 9.77
CA LEU A 98 19.51 -1.20 8.61
C LEU A 98 20.06 -0.03 7.78
N GLY A 99 21.20 0.55 8.18
CA GLY A 99 21.81 1.69 7.49
C GLY A 99 20.98 2.98 7.56
N ARG A 100 20.29 3.21 8.68
CA ARG A 100 19.50 4.42 8.91
C ARG A 100 20.34 5.50 9.57
N ASP A 101 20.16 6.74 9.09
CA ASP A 101 20.93 7.91 9.50
C ASP A 101 20.31 8.67 10.69
N HIS A 102 19.20 8.19 11.24
CA HIS A 102 18.53 8.75 12.41
C HIS A 102 18.68 7.85 13.64
N SER A 103 18.56 8.45 14.82
CA SER A 103 18.45 7.79 16.11
C SER A 103 17.00 7.62 16.56
N THR A 104 16.76 6.75 17.54
CA THR A 104 15.44 6.60 18.19
C THR A 104 14.91 7.93 18.71
N ASN A 105 15.76 8.78 19.29
CA ASN A 105 15.35 10.08 19.83
C ASN A 105 14.90 11.05 18.73
N GLU A 106 15.57 11.05 17.58
CA GLU A 106 15.16 11.83 16.41
C GLU A 106 13.84 11.31 15.84
N ALA A 107 13.66 9.99 15.79
CA ALA A 107 12.40 9.36 15.38
C ALA A 107 11.22 9.79 16.25
N LEU A 108 11.38 9.77 17.57
CA LEU A 108 10.34 10.18 18.52
C LEU A 108 10.02 11.68 18.42
N LYS A 109 11.04 12.53 18.25
CA LYS A 109 10.85 13.97 18.04
C LYS A 109 10.12 14.25 16.73
N ALA A 110 10.56 13.63 15.63
CA ALA A 110 9.91 13.77 14.33
C ALA A 110 8.46 13.33 14.37
N LEU A 111 8.16 12.20 15.04
CA LEU A 111 6.80 11.71 15.22
C LEU A 111 5.93 12.70 16.01
N SER A 112 6.46 13.27 17.10
CA SER A 112 5.76 14.30 17.87
C SER A 112 5.47 15.53 17.03
N SER A 113 6.49 16.09 16.36
CA SER A 113 6.33 17.28 15.51
C SER A 113 5.39 17.03 14.33
N ALA A 114 5.42 15.83 13.74
CA ALA A 114 4.49 15.45 12.69
C ALA A 114 3.06 15.44 13.20
N LYS A 115 2.80 14.91 14.41
CA LYS A 115 1.45 14.87 15.02
C LYS A 115 0.92 16.26 15.37
N ASP A 116 1.80 17.21 15.68
CA ASP A 116 1.41 18.62 15.89
C ASP A 116 1.03 19.33 14.58
N ILE A 117 1.55 18.85 13.45
CA ILE A 117 1.39 19.49 12.15
C ILE A 117 0.26 18.82 11.35
N PHE A 118 0.26 17.49 11.21
CA PHE A 118 -0.66 16.76 10.35
C PHE A 118 -1.75 16.07 11.14
N GLU A 119 -2.97 16.06 10.58
CA GLU A 119 -4.09 15.32 11.16
C GLU A 119 -3.83 13.80 11.13
N LYS A 120 -3.20 13.31 10.06
CA LYS A 120 -2.90 11.89 9.87
C LYS A 120 -1.41 11.65 9.82
N VAL A 121 -0.91 10.94 10.81
CA VAL A 121 0.49 10.50 10.87
C VAL A 121 0.54 9.00 11.06
N SER A 122 1.35 8.36 10.23
CA SER A 122 1.69 6.96 10.28
C SER A 122 3.20 6.79 10.35
N PHE A 123 3.65 5.64 10.81
CA PHE A 123 5.04 5.26 10.71
C PHE A 123 5.17 3.78 10.38
N ASP A 124 6.32 3.46 9.80
CA ASP A 124 6.66 2.12 9.36
C ASP A 124 7.63 1.47 10.35
N LEU A 125 7.38 0.21 10.72
CA LEU A 125 8.30 -0.64 11.46
C LEU A 125 8.66 -1.87 10.65
N ILE A 126 9.84 -2.44 10.92
CA ILE A 126 10.32 -3.67 10.32
C ILE A 126 10.56 -4.70 11.42
N TYR A 127 9.98 -5.90 11.29
CA TYR A 127 10.23 -7.04 12.19
C TYR A 127 11.00 -8.15 11.47
N ALA A 128 11.28 -9.24 12.19
CA ALA A 128 12.15 -10.33 11.74
C ALA A 128 13.57 -9.84 11.35
N ARG A 129 14.11 -8.90 12.12
CA ARG A 129 15.42 -8.28 11.89
C ARG A 129 16.57 -9.17 12.40
N PRO A 130 17.81 -8.99 11.92
CA PRO A 130 18.96 -9.78 12.38
C PRO A 130 19.11 -9.79 13.91
N GLY A 131 18.95 -10.97 14.51
CA GLY A 131 19.07 -11.20 15.95
C GLY A 131 17.89 -10.68 16.78
N GLN A 132 16.77 -10.32 16.15
CA GLN A 132 15.56 -9.92 16.87
C GLN A 132 14.85 -11.16 17.42
N THR A 133 14.51 -11.14 18.71
CA THR A 133 13.68 -12.18 19.33
C THR A 133 12.21 -11.79 19.32
N ILE A 134 11.31 -12.76 19.49
CA ILE A 134 9.86 -12.50 19.64
C ILE A 134 9.61 -11.60 20.86
N GLU A 135 10.35 -11.77 21.95
CA GLU A 135 10.20 -10.94 23.15
C GLU A 135 10.63 -9.49 22.91
N ASP A 136 11.71 -9.27 22.15
CA ASP A 136 12.11 -7.92 21.74
C ASP A 136 11.02 -7.28 20.89
N TRP A 137 10.44 -8.04 19.96
CA TRP A 137 9.36 -7.55 19.11
C TRP A 137 8.08 -7.24 19.90
N ARG A 138 7.68 -8.09 20.86
CA ARG A 138 6.54 -7.82 21.75
C ARG A 138 6.71 -6.52 22.53
N LYS A 139 7.91 -6.27 23.07
CA LYS A 139 8.21 -5.01 23.79
C LYS A 139 8.14 -3.81 22.87
N GLU A 140 8.74 -3.92 21.68
CA GLU A 140 8.75 -2.85 20.68
C GLU A 140 7.34 -2.54 20.17
N LEU A 141 6.51 -3.56 19.91
CA LEU A 141 5.10 -3.41 19.55
C LEU A 141 4.31 -2.66 20.61
N LYS A 142 4.42 -3.06 21.88
CA LYS A 142 3.71 -2.37 22.98
C LYS A 142 4.09 -0.89 23.08
N ASN A 143 5.38 -0.58 22.90
CA ASN A 143 5.85 0.80 22.84
C ASN A 143 5.32 1.52 21.59
N ALA A 144 5.37 0.88 20.42
CA ALA A 144 4.87 1.44 19.18
C ALA A 144 3.39 1.80 19.28
N MET A 145 2.55 0.92 19.83
CA MET A 145 1.11 1.16 19.98
C MET A 145 0.78 2.30 20.95
N SER A 146 1.59 2.51 21.99
CA SER A 146 1.37 3.59 22.96
C SER A 146 1.67 4.97 22.36
N ILE A 147 2.61 5.02 21.42
CA ILE A 147 3.00 6.27 20.74
C ILE A 147 2.39 6.40 19.34
N ALA A 148 1.76 5.35 18.81
CA ALA A 148 1.12 5.39 17.51
C ALA A 148 -0.03 6.39 17.48
N GLY A 149 -0.28 6.96 16.30
CA GLY A 149 -1.51 7.70 16.02
C GLY A 149 -2.65 6.72 15.78
N ASP A 150 -3.48 7.00 14.79
CA ASP A 150 -4.56 6.10 14.41
C ASP A 150 -4.17 5.10 13.31
N HIS A 151 -2.93 5.15 12.82
CA HIS A 151 -2.39 4.28 11.77
C HIS A 151 -0.91 3.97 11.97
N LEU A 152 -0.50 2.75 11.61
CA LEU A 152 0.90 2.34 11.45
C LEU A 152 1.01 1.19 10.45
N SER A 153 2.21 1.01 9.89
CA SER A 153 2.53 -0.12 9.01
C SER A 153 3.69 -0.93 9.60
N MET A 154 3.61 -2.26 9.49
CA MET A 154 4.60 -3.19 10.04
C MET A 154 4.93 -4.24 8.99
N TYR A 155 6.19 -4.26 8.57
CA TYR A 155 6.69 -5.09 7.48
C TYR A 155 7.62 -6.17 8.00
N GLN A 156 7.53 -7.36 7.43
CA GLN A 156 8.60 -8.34 7.60
C GLN A 156 9.84 -7.84 6.86
N LEU A 157 11.02 -8.00 7.44
CA LEU A 157 12.27 -7.75 6.72
C LEU A 157 12.40 -8.70 5.53
N THR A 158 12.49 -8.12 4.33
CA THR A 158 12.91 -8.83 3.11
C THR A 158 14.33 -8.40 2.74
N VAL A 159 15.23 -9.38 2.61
CA VAL A 159 16.63 -9.12 2.26
C VAL A 159 16.79 -9.10 0.73
N GLU A 160 16.67 -7.92 0.15
CA GLU A 160 16.80 -7.74 -1.30
C GLU A 160 18.22 -8.02 -1.81
N ARG A 161 18.35 -8.79 -2.91
CA ARG A 161 19.66 -9.26 -3.42
C ARG A 161 20.66 -8.15 -3.72
N SER A 162 20.17 -6.98 -4.13
CA SER A 162 20.98 -5.80 -4.45
C SER A 162 21.37 -4.96 -3.22
N SER A 163 20.76 -5.23 -2.05
CA SER A 163 20.91 -4.39 -0.87
C SER A 163 22.30 -4.54 -0.19
N PRO A 164 22.77 -3.49 0.51
CA PRO A 164 23.93 -3.61 1.39
C PRO A 164 23.77 -4.70 2.46
N LEU A 165 22.54 -4.89 2.96
CA LEU A 165 22.23 -5.90 3.98
C LEU A 165 22.45 -7.32 3.45
N HIS A 166 22.03 -7.62 2.22
CA HIS A 166 22.29 -8.91 1.57
C HIS A 166 23.80 -9.18 1.42
N LYS A 167 24.58 -8.15 1.08
CA LYS A 167 26.05 -8.27 1.02
C LYS A 167 26.66 -8.59 2.39
N GLN A 168 26.13 -8.03 3.47
CA GLN A 168 26.58 -8.34 4.83
C GLN A 168 26.16 -9.75 5.27
N TYR A 169 24.94 -10.16 4.91
CA TYR A 169 24.41 -11.51 5.14
C TYR A 169 25.31 -12.58 4.51
N LEU A 170 25.63 -12.44 3.20
CA LEU A 170 26.50 -13.39 2.49
C LEU A 170 27.92 -13.48 3.05
N LYS A 171 28.39 -12.42 3.73
CA LYS A 171 29.70 -12.40 4.40
C LYS A 171 29.68 -12.95 5.82
N GLY A 172 28.52 -13.40 6.33
CA GLY A 172 28.38 -13.86 7.72
C GLY A 172 28.57 -12.74 8.75
N LEU A 173 28.36 -11.48 8.36
CA LEU A 173 28.57 -10.31 9.23
C LEU A 173 27.33 -9.92 10.03
N LEU A 174 26.20 -10.58 9.79
CA LEU A 174 24.95 -10.31 10.48
C LEU A 174 24.65 -11.39 11.53
N PRO A 175 24.00 -11.04 12.64
CA PRO A 175 23.32 -12.02 13.47
C PRO A 175 22.33 -12.86 12.65
N ILE A 176 21.94 -14.01 13.21
CA ILE A 176 20.93 -14.88 12.61
C ILE A 176 19.65 -14.09 12.35
N ILE A 177 19.17 -14.15 11.11
CA ILE A 177 17.87 -13.61 10.73
C ILE A 177 16.82 -14.65 11.14
N PRO A 178 15.74 -14.26 11.83
CA PRO A 178 14.61 -15.15 12.09
C PRO A 178 14.18 -15.91 10.84
N ASP A 179 14.02 -17.23 10.97
CA ASP A 179 13.50 -18.06 9.89
C ASP A 179 11.99 -17.85 9.70
N GLY A 180 11.40 -18.60 8.77
CA GLY A 180 9.98 -18.50 8.45
C GLY A 180 9.06 -18.80 9.62
N ASP A 181 9.42 -19.74 10.49
CA ASP A 181 8.59 -20.13 11.63
C ASP A 181 8.61 -19.04 12.71
N ILE A 182 9.79 -18.50 13.04
CA ILE A 182 9.91 -17.39 13.99
C ILE A 182 9.25 -16.12 13.42
N ALA A 183 9.43 -15.83 12.13
CA ALA A 183 8.78 -14.68 11.48
C ALA A 183 7.25 -14.81 11.50
N ALA A 184 6.71 -16.01 11.29
CA ALA A 184 5.28 -16.27 11.41
C ALA A 184 4.76 -16.04 12.83
N GLU A 185 5.50 -16.48 13.87
CA GLU A 185 5.13 -16.20 15.26
C GLU A 185 5.17 -14.70 15.56
N MET A 186 6.18 -13.97 15.07
CA MET A 186 6.25 -12.51 15.18
C MET A 186 5.07 -11.81 14.50
N TYR A 187 4.63 -12.31 13.34
CA TYR A 187 3.45 -11.80 12.65
C TYR A 187 2.16 -12.06 13.45
N GLU A 188 1.99 -13.27 14.01
CA GLU A 188 0.85 -13.61 14.85
C GLU A 188 0.78 -12.70 16.10
N GLU A 189 1.92 -12.42 16.74
CA GLU A 189 2.02 -11.45 17.84
C GLU A 189 1.71 -10.02 17.41
N THR A 190 2.13 -9.63 16.20
CA THR A 190 1.81 -8.32 15.61
C THR A 190 0.30 -8.14 15.51
N VAL A 191 -0.40 -9.11 14.92
CA VAL A 191 -1.85 -9.07 14.76
C VAL A 191 -2.54 -9.06 16.12
N ARG A 192 -2.11 -9.91 17.07
CA ARG A 192 -2.70 -10.02 18.40
C ARG A 192 -2.59 -8.72 19.20
N ILE A 193 -1.37 -8.19 19.35
CA ILE A 193 -1.10 -6.98 20.15
C ILE A 193 -1.75 -5.74 19.53
N SER A 194 -1.77 -5.66 18.20
CA SER A 194 -2.45 -4.57 17.48
C SER A 194 -3.96 -4.58 17.78
N GLN A 195 -4.60 -5.75 17.74
CA GLN A 195 -6.03 -5.89 18.05
C GLN A 195 -6.33 -5.57 19.52
N GLU A 196 -5.50 -6.04 20.46
CA GLU A 196 -5.61 -5.69 21.88
C GLU A 196 -5.47 -4.18 22.12
N SER A 197 -4.72 -3.50 21.26
CA SER A 197 -4.53 -2.04 21.29
C SER A 197 -5.59 -1.26 20.51
N GLY A 198 -6.63 -1.94 19.99
CA GLY A 198 -7.75 -1.33 19.27
C GLY A 198 -7.50 -1.05 17.79
N TYR A 199 -6.43 -1.58 17.20
CA TYR A 199 -6.18 -1.48 15.76
C TYR A 199 -6.78 -2.64 14.99
N THR A 200 -7.32 -2.31 13.82
CA THR A 200 -7.81 -3.25 12.83
C THR A 200 -6.73 -3.49 11.77
N HIS A 201 -6.39 -4.76 11.55
CA HIS A 201 -5.58 -5.21 10.42
C HIS A 201 -6.44 -5.21 9.15
N TYR A 202 -6.25 -4.22 8.28
CA TYR A 202 -7.14 -4.02 7.11
C TYR A 202 -6.52 -4.53 5.80
N GLU A 203 -5.19 -4.53 5.70
CA GLU A 203 -4.40 -5.10 4.61
C GLU A 203 -3.08 -5.64 5.16
N VAL A 204 -2.33 -6.41 4.34
CA VAL A 204 -1.10 -7.14 4.70
C VAL A 204 -0.24 -6.48 5.77
N SER A 205 0.18 -5.24 5.57
CA SER A 205 1.16 -4.59 6.47
C SER A 205 0.57 -3.49 7.36
N SER A 206 -0.64 -2.99 7.10
CA SER A 206 -1.16 -1.80 7.78
C SER A 206 -2.30 -2.07 8.75
N TYR A 207 -2.30 -1.24 9.79
CA TYR A 207 -3.19 -1.32 10.93
C TYR A 207 -3.77 0.07 11.20
N ALA A 208 -5.09 0.15 11.42
CA ALA A 208 -5.77 1.42 11.67
C ALA A 208 -6.81 1.29 12.79
N LYS A 209 -6.96 2.31 13.64
CA LYS A 209 -7.99 2.34 14.69
C LYS A 209 -9.41 2.51 14.14
N ASN A 210 -9.54 3.16 12.97
CA ASN A 210 -10.82 3.45 12.35
C ASN A 210 -10.66 3.64 10.83
N GLN A 211 -11.78 3.66 10.09
CA GLN A 211 -11.77 3.82 8.64
C GLN A 211 -11.10 5.11 8.16
N LYS A 212 -11.24 6.23 8.90
CA LYS A 212 -10.68 7.53 8.47
C LYS A 212 -9.15 7.52 8.48
N ALA A 213 -8.56 6.65 9.31
CA ALA A 213 -7.12 6.49 9.45
C ALA A 213 -6.51 5.49 8.45
N MET A 214 -7.32 4.65 7.80
CA MET A 214 -6.85 3.77 6.72
C MET A 214 -6.25 4.60 5.59
N SER A 215 -5.13 4.15 5.03
CA SER A 215 -4.58 4.76 3.82
C SER A 215 -5.50 4.47 2.64
N ARG A 216 -6.13 5.51 2.09
CA ARG A 216 -6.86 5.37 0.82
C ARG A 216 -5.93 4.97 -0.30
N HIS A 217 -4.73 5.54 -0.34
CA HIS A 217 -3.77 5.24 -1.39
C HIS A 217 -3.33 3.77 -1.38
N ASN A 218 -2.79 3.28 -0.25
CA ASN A 218 -2.32 1.89 -0.17
C ASN A 218 -3.46 0.90 -0.42
N PHE A 219 -4.66 1.21 0.09
CA PHE A 219 -5.82 0.34 -0.08
C PHE A 219 -6.34 0.30 -1.53
N SER A 220 -6.07 1.31 -2.35
CA SER A 220 -6.48 1.36 -3.76
C SER A 220 -5.74 0.31 -4.61
N TYR A 221 -4.47 0.01 -4.28
CA TYR A 221 -3.71 -1.04 -4.97
C TYR A 221 -4.36 -2.41 -4.81
N TRP A 222 -4.72 -2.73 -3.56
CA TRP A 222 -5.37 -3.99 -3.19
C TRP A 222 -6.73 -4.19 -3.85
N GLN A 223 -7.39 -3.10 -4.24
CA GLN A 223 -8.68 -3.12 -4.92
C GLN A 223 -8.60 -3.14 -6.45
N GLY A 224 -7.40 -3.21 -7.02
CA GLY A 224 -7.26 -3.21 -8.47
C GLY A 224 -7.61 -1.87 -9.14
N MET A 225 -7.52 -0.74 -8.43
CA MET A 225 -7.80 0.58 -9.02
C MET A 225 -6.69 1.03 -9.98
N ASP A 226 -7.04 1.90 -10.92
CA ASP A 226 -6.05 2.62 -11.72
C ASP A 226 -5.24 3.58 -10.85
N TYR A 227 -3.97 3.73 -11.18
CA TYR A 227 -3.07 4.71 -10.59
C TYR A 227 -2.07 5.19 -11.64
N LEU A 228 -1.89 6.51 -11.69
CA LEU A 228 -0.94 7.16 -12.58
C LEU A 228 0.41 7.31 -11.87
N GLY A 229 1.43 6.62 -12.35
CA GLY A 229 2.81 6.81 -11.90
C GLY A 229 3.48 7.95 -12.65
N ILE A 230 4.02 8.93 -11.93
CA ILE A 230 4.76 10.08 -12.47
C ILE A 230 6.14 10.13 -11.84
N GLY A 231 7.18 10.32 -12.65
CA GLY A 231 8.56 10.42 -12.17
C GLY A 231 9.47 9.26 -12.56
N PRO A 232 10.78 9.39 -12.31
CA PRO A 232 11.77 8.38 -12.70
C PRO A 232 11.51 7.07 -11.94
N GLY A 233 11.46 5.96 -12.68
CA GLY A 233 11.18 4.63 -12.15
C GLY A 233 9.75 4.42 -11.64
N ALA A 234 8.84 5.38 -11.80
CA ALA A 234 7.45 5.25 -11.37
C ALA A 234 6.74 4.15 -12.17
N HIS A 235 5.87 3.42 -11.49
CA HIS A 235 5.00 2.43 -12.12
C HIS A 235 3.57 2.94 -12.11
N GLY A 236 2.79 2.59 -13.14
CA GLY A 236 1.37 2.91 -13.21
C GLY A 236 0.54 1.71 -13.65
N ARG A 237 -0.76 1.80 -13.39
CA ARG A 237 -1.79 0.95 -13.99
C ARG A 237 -2.90 1.85 -14.50
N LEU A 238 -3.14 1.84 -15.80
CA LEU A 238 -4.14 2.70 -16.44
C LEU A 238 -5.07 1.86 -17.30
N THR A 239 -6.36 2.21 -17.30
CA THR A 239 -7.34 1.69 -18.25
C THR A 239 -7.43 2.63 -19.44
N ASP A 240 -7.32 2.08 -20.65
CA ASP A 240 -7.68 2.76 -21.90
C ASP A 240 -9.20 2.97 -21.92
N ALA A 241 -9.64 4.22 -21.99
CA ALA A 241 -11.05 4.57 -21.95
C ALA A 241 -11.81 4.22 -23.24
N VAL A 242 -11.09 3.89 -24.33
CA VAL A 242 -11.65 3.52 -25.63
C VAL A 242 -11.72 2.00 -25.77
N SER A 243 -10.61 1.29 -25.52
CA SER A 243 -10.58 -0.18 -25.66
C SER A 243 -11.01 -0.93 -24.40
N ASN A 244 -11.11 -0.25 -23.25
CA ASN A 244 -11.30 -0.84 -21.93
C ASN A 244 -10.16 -1.79 -21.51
N GLU A 245 -9.03 -1.77 -22.23
CA GLU A 245 -7.85 -2.57 -21.89
C GLU A 245 -7.04 -1.89 -20.79
N ARG A 246 -6.49 -2.69 -19.87
CA ARG A 246 -5.57 -2.19 -18.86
C ARG A 246 -4.13 -2.37 -19.28
N VAL A 247 -3.30 -1.41 -18.90
CA VAL A 247 -1.86 -1.44 -19.13
C VAL A 247 -1.11 -1.14 -17.84
N ARG A 248 0.03 -1.80 -17.66
CA ARG A 248 1.08 -1.39 -16.73
C ARG A 248 2.02 -0.43 -17.45
N THR A 249 2.31 0.71 -16.84
CA THR A 249 3.31 1.66 -17.35
C THR A 249 4.56 1.60 -16.47
N PHE A 250 5.72 1.73 -17.11
CA PHE A 250 7.02 1.71 -16.44
C PHE A 250 7.79 2.97 -16.85
N GLY A 251 8.10 3.82 -15.90
CA GLY A 251 8.93 5.01 -16.09
C GLY A 251 10.40 4.68 -16.32
N GLU A 252 11.09 5.55 -17.03
CA GLU A 252 12.54 5.52 -17.20
C GLU A 252 13.24 5.65 -15.84
N PHE A 253 14.20 4.77 -15.56
CA PHE A 253 14.86 4.71 -14.26
C PHE A 253 15.85 5.85 -14.05
N HIS A 254 16.58 6.22 -15.10
CA HIS A 254 17.63 7.22 -15.01
C HIS A 254 17.02 8.63 -15.05
N PRO A 255 17.17 9.45 -13.99
CA PRO A 255 16.52 10.77 -13.91
C PRO A 255 16.81 11.68 -15.10
N ASP A 256 18.06 11.75 -15.58
CA ASP A 256 18.44 12.60 -16.71
C ASP A 256 17.76 12.18 -18.02
N LYS A 257 17.70 10.87 -18.25
CA LYS A 257 17.02 10.32 -19.43
C LYS A 257 15.51 10.52 -19.32
N TYR A 258 14.93 10.30 -18.14
CA TYR A 258 13.53 10.59 -17.85
C TYR A 258 13.18 12.06 -18.13
N MET A 259 14.01 13.00 -17.67
CA MET A 259 13.81 14.44 -17.90
C MET A 259 13.88 14.76 -19.40
N SER A 260 14.88 14.24 -20.12
CA SER A 260 15.01 14.46 -21.56
C SER A 260 13.82 13.91 -22.36
N LEU A 261 13.28 12.74 -21.96
CA LEU A 261 12.07 12.18 -22.57
C LEU A 261 10.84 13.07 -22.31
N CYS A 262 10.64 13.52 -21.08
CA CYS A 262 9.53 14.42 -20.75
C CYS A 262 9.56 15.72 -21.57
N GLU A 263 10.75 16.29 -21.80
CA GLU A 263 10.90 17.51 -22.59
C GLU A 263 10.59 17.31 -24.07
N LYS A 264 11.04 16.18 -24.63
CA LYS A 264 10.89 15.86 -26.07
C LYS A 264 9.51 15.31 -26.41
N GLU A 265 9.05 14.31 -25.67
CA GLU A 265 7.86 13.50 -25.96
C GLU A 265 6.67 13.87 -25.07
N GLY A 266 6.89 14.62 -23.99
CA GLY A 266 5.87 14.96 -23.00
C GLY A 266 5.80 13.99 -21.83
N GLU A 267 6.25 12.74 -21.97
CA GLU A 267 6.29 11.72 -20.93
C GLU A 267 7.65 11.02 -20.79
N GLY A 268 7.85 10.30 -19.68
CA GLY A 268 9.08 9.55 -19.39
C GLY A 268 8.91 8.03 -19.35
N ILE A 269 7.93 7.48 -20.07
CA ILE A 269 7.65 6.04 -20.09
C ILE A 269 8.66 5.28 -20.96
N ARG A 270 9.24 4.21 -20.40
CA ARG A 270 10.16 3.31 -21.12
C ARG A 270 9.49 2.03 -21.62
N LYS A 271 8.37 1.62 -21.01
CA LYS A 271 7.66 0.39 -21.34
C LYS A 271 6.18 0.50 -20.97
N ILE A 272 5.33 -0.03 -21.84
CA ILE A 272 3.91 -0.26 -21.58
C ILE A 272 3.65 -1.75 -21.79
N MET A 273 2.94 -2.38 -20.87
CA MET A 273 2.55 -3.80 -20.96
C MET A 273 1.05 -3.96 -20.80
N PRO A 274 0.33 -4.50 -21.79
CA PRO A 274 -1.05 -4.90 -21.62
C PRO A 274 -1.20 -5.90 -20.46
N ILE A 275 -2.34 -5.82 -19.77
CA ILE A 275 -2.77 -6.78 -18.75
C ILE A 275 -3.95 -7.53 -19.34
N SER A 276 -3.82 -8.85 -19.49
CA SER A 276 -4.93 -9.66 -19.98
C SER A 276 -6.07 -9.69 -18.94
N PHE A 277 -7.30 -9.98 -19.37
CA PHE A 277 -8.41 -10.16 -18.43
C PHE A 277 -8.16 -11.29 -17.43
N HIS A 278 -7.46 -12.34 -17.85
CA HIS A 278 -7.07 -13.45 -16.99
C HIS A 278 -6.09 -12.98 -15.90
N ASP A 279 -5.00 -12.30 -16.28
CA ASP A 279 -4.04 -11.75 -15.31
C ASP A 279 -4.72 -10.78 -14.34
N MET A 280 -5.67 -9.96 -14.83
CA MET A 280 -6.39 -9.04 -13.97
C MET A 280 -7.28 -9.78 -12.96
N ALA A 281 -7.98 -10.82 -13.40
CA ALA A 281 -8.79 -11.66 -12.53
C ALA A 281 -7.95 -12.31 -11.42
N GLU A 282 -6.80 -12.89 -11.78
CA GLU A 282 -5.86 -13.46 -10.80
C GLU A 282 -5.33 -12.41 -9.83
N GLU A 283 -4.91 -11.23 -10.33
CA GLU A 283 -4.47 -10.12 -9.47
C GLU A 283 -5.56 -9.69 -8.48
N LEU A 284 -6.81 -9.53 -8.94
CA LEU A 284 -7.93 -9.12 -8.11
C LEU A 284 -8.22 -10.16 -7.02
N ILE A 285 -8.07 -11.45 -7.34
CA ILE A 285 -8.23 -12.53 -6.34
C ILE A 285 -7.09 -12.50 -5.33
N MET A 286 -5.85 -12.45 -5.82
CA MET A 286 -4.64 -12.45 -5.01
C MET A 286 -4.57 -11.25 -4.07
N PHE A 287 -4.97 -10.07 -4.54
CA PHE A 287 -4.95 -8.85 -3.75
C PHE A 287 -6.17 -8.73 -2.84
N GLY A 288 -7.37 -8.99 -3.38
CA GLY A 288 -8.61 -8.85 -2.62
C GLY A 288 -8.63 -9.74 -1.38
N LEU A 289 -8.25 -11.02 -1.51
CA LEU A 289 -8.26 -11.97 -0.38
C LEU A 289 -7.13 -11.74 0.63
N ARG A 290 -6.09 -10.96 0.29
CA ARG A 290 -5.08 -10.49 1.25
C ARG A 290 -5.55 -9.31 2.09
N THR A 291 -6.82 -8.93 1.97
CA THR A 291 -7.46 -7.91 2.79
C THR A 291 -8.67 -8.48 3.52
N ARG A 292 -9.08 -7.83 4.62
CA ARG A 292 -10.34 -8.19 5.28
C ARG A 292 -11.58 -7.84 4.45
N MET A 293 -11.43 -6.98 3.44
CA MET A 293 -12.49 -6.68 2.49
C MET A 293 -12.81 -7.90 1.64
N GLY A 294 -11.82 -8.58 1.07
CA GLY A 294 -12.07 -9.66 0.10
C GLY A 294 -12.44 -9.14 -1.29
N ILE A 295 -13.24 -9.91 -2.02
CA ILE A 295 -13.59 -9.68 -3.42
C ILE A 295 -15.12 -9.55 -3.55
N PRO A 296 -15.66 -8.34 -3.79
CA PRO A 296 -17.05 -8.18 -4.19
C PRO A 296 -17.27 -8.72 -5.61
N ARG A 297 -18.30 -9.55 -5.81
CA ARG A 297 -18.60 -10.15 -7.13
C ARG A 297 -18.96 -9.11 -8.18
N SER A 298 -19.73 -8.07 -7.80
CA SER A 298 -20.08 -6.96 -8.70
C SER A 298 -18.84 -6.25 -9.22
N ARG A 299 -17.92 -5.90 -8.32
CA ARG A 299 -16.65 -5.25 -8.66
C ARG A 299 -15.78 -6.14 -9.52
N PHE A 300 -15.63 -7.41 -9.16
CA PHE A 300 -14.86 -8.35 -9.97
C PHE A 300 -15.38 -8.39 -11.41
N LYS A 301 -16.70 -8.50 -11.56
CA LYS A 301 -17.36 -8.49 -12.87
C LYS A 301 -17.13 -7.19 -13.65
N GLU A 302 -17.21 -6.04 -12.99
CA GLU A 302 -16.95 -4.73 -13.61
C GLU A 302 -15.51 -4.63 -14.14
N LEU A 303 -14.53 -5.07 -13.35
CA LEU A 303 -13.13 -4.91 -13.71
C LEU A 303 -12.64 -5.96 -14.71
N THR A 304 -13.28 -7.12 -14.77
CA THR A 304 -12.86 -8.25 -15.63
C THR A 304 -13.72 -8.40 -16.89
N ASP A 305 -14.32 -7.31 -17.37
CA ASP A 305 -15.17 -7.29 -18.57
C ASP A 305 -16.29 -8.33 -18.54
N GLY A 306 -17.00 -8.38 -17.42
CA GLY A 306 -18.19 -9.22 -17.27
C GLY A 306 -17.92 -10.64 -16.77
N GLN A 307 -16.67 -11.04 -16.51
CA GLN A 307 -16.36 -12.37 -16.04
C GLN A 307 -16.86 -12.63 -14.60
N SER A 308 -17.21 -13.89 -14.32
CA SER A 308 -17.65 -14.32 -13.00
C SER A 308 -16.45 -14.81 -12.18
N LEU A 309 -16.38 -14.35 -10.93
CA LEU A 309 -15.37 -14.79 -9.96
C LEU A 309 -15.34 -16.32 -9.83
N ASP A 310 -16.50 -16.97 -9.81
CA ASP A 310 -16.63 -18.42 -9.61
C ASP A 310 -16.01 -19.25 -10.77
N LYS A 311 -15.70 -18.62 -11.90
CA LYS A 311 -14.96 -19.29 -12.99
C LYS A 311 -13.51 -19.59 -12.59
N PHE A 312 -12.91 -18.74 -11.77
CA PHE A 312 -11.49 -18.78 -11.39
C PHE A 312 -11.23 -19.57 -10.10
N LEU A 313 -12.29 -19.94 -9.36
CA LEU A 313 -12.15 -20.57 -8.05
C LEU A 313 -12.50 -22.05 -8.11
N ASP A 314 -11.64 -22.88 -7.55
CA ASP A 314 -11.95 -24.27 -7.28
C ASP A 314 -13.08 -24.34 -6.25
N LYS A 315 -14.22 -24.93 -6.64
CA LYS A 315 -15.43 -24.96 -5.82
C LYS A 315 -15.30 -25.90 -4.63
N GLU A 316 -14.60 -27.02 -4.79
CA GLU A 316 -14.40 -27.98 -3.69
C GLU A 316 -13.52 -27.35 -2.61
N GLN A 317 -12.44 -26.69 -3.04
CA GLN A 317 -11.53 -26.00 -2.14
C GLN A 317 -12.18 -24.79 -1.47
N LEU A 318 -12.97 -24.00 -2.22
CA LEU A 318 -13.75 -22.91 -1.66
C LEU A 318 -14.68 -23.41 -0.54
N ASN A 319 -15.48 -24.45 -0.82
CA ASN A 319 -16.41 -25.02 0.16
C ASN A 319 -15.67 -25.54 1.40
N MET A 320 -14.56 -26.26 1.21
CA MET A 320 -13.71 -26.72 2.31
C MET A 320 -13.24 -25.55 3.18
N PHE A 321 -12.75 -24.46 2.60
CA PHE A 321 -12.28 -23.31 3.36
C PHE A 321 -13.41 -22.54 4.05
N VAL A 322 -14.61 -22.50 3.46
CA VAL A 322 -15.81 -21.92 4.08
C VAL A 322 -16.26 -22.76 5.29
N GLU A 323 -16.39 -24.07 5.12
CA GLU A 323 -16.78 -25.01 6.18
C GLU A 323 -15.82 -24.99 7.37
N ASN A 324 -14.51 -24.82 7.10
CA ASN A 324 -13.48 -24.72 8.13
C ASN A 324 -13.31 -23.30 8.71
N GLY A 325 -14.17 -22.36 8.32
CA GLY A 325 -14.23 -21.00 8.83
C GLY A 325 -13.04 -20.12 8.44
N PHE A 326 -12.35 -20.43 7.34
CA PHE A 326 -11.27 -19.61 6.79
C PHE A 326 -11.81 -18.55 5.84
N LEU A 327 -12.80 -18.88 5.01
CA LEU A 327 -13.44 -17.96 4.09
C LEU A 327 -14.92 -17.78 4.45
N VAL A 328 -15.50 -16.68 3.98
CA VAL A 328 -16.94 -16.44 3.95
C VAL A 328 -17.31 -16.22 2.49
N ASP A 329 -18.32 -16.95 2.02
CA ASP A 329 -18.97 -16.72 0.74
C ASP A 329 -20.36 -16.12 0.97
N GLU A 330 -20.48 -14.80 0.78
CA GLU A 330 -21.71 -14.05 1.02
C GLU A 330 -22.55 -13.98 -0.27
N GLN A 331 -23.82 -14.35 -0.20
CA GLN A 331 -24.78 -14.27 -1.33
C GLN A 331 -25.63 -12.98 -1.30
N GLY A 332 -25.04 -11.86 -0.86
CA GLY A 332 -25.67 -10.54 -0.87
C GLY A 332 -26.19 -10.02 0.47
N ALA A 333 -26.08 -10.82 1.54
CA ALA A 333 -26.22 -10.33 2.91
C ALA A 333 -24.87 -9.83 3.41
N VAL A 334 -24.83 -8.58 3.87
CA VAL A 334 -23.66 -7.98 4.49
C VAL A 334 -23.63 -8.40 5.96
N ASP A 335 -22.54 -9.02 6.42
CA ASP A 335 -22.24 -9.15 7.85
C ASP A 335 -22.22 -7.74 8.47
N ASP A 336 -22.95 -7.50 9.57
CA ASP A 336 -23.06 -6.21 10.26
C ASP A 336 -21.70 -5.55 10.58
N LYS A 337 -20.61 -6.34 10.57
CA LYS A 337 -19.25 -5.85 10.82
C LYS A 337 -18.44 -5.52 9.58
N ILE A 338 -18.95 -5.73 8.35
CA ILE A 338 -18.18 -5.46 7.12
C ILE A 338 -17.75 -3.98 7.06
N GLU A 339 -18.58 -3.08 7.60
CA GLU A 339 -18.30 -1.64 7.71
C GLU A 339 -17.10 -1.32 8.62
N THR A 340 -16.53 -2.30 9.31
CA THR A 340 -15.28 -2.11 10.05
C THR A 340 -14.07 -2.17 9.12
N TYR A 341 -14.19 -2.92 8.02
CA TYR A 341 -13.06 -3.33 7.17
C TYR A 341 -13.17 -2.85 5.73
N VAL A 342 -14.39 -2.54 5.27
CA VAL A 342 -14.68 -2.05 3.92
C VAL A 342 -15.04 -0.57 4.01
N PRO A 343 -14.25 0.33 3.41
CA PRO A 343 -14.57 1.76 3.34
C PRO A 343 -16.02 1.98 2.90
N ARG A 344 -16.73 2.90 3.56
CA ARG A 344 -18.16 3.13 3.32
C ARG A 344 -18.51 3.35 1.85
N GLU A 345 -17.63 4.02 1.11
CA GLU A 345 -17.77 4.26 -0.33
C GLU A 345 -17.80 2.99 -1.19
N LEU A 346 -17.39 1.83 -0.65
CA LEU A 346 -17.34 0.55 -1.34
C LEU A 346 -18.37 -0.47 -0.82
N LEU A 347 -19.11 -0.14 0.24
CA LEU A 347 -20.11 -1.05 0.82
C LEU A 347 -21.20 -1.44 -0.17
N SER A 348 -21.57 -0.51 -1.07
CA SER A 348 -22.55 -0.78 -2.13
C SER A 348 -22.10 -1.92 -3.06
N GLN A 349 -20.80 -2.19 -3.19
CA GLN A 349 -20.32 -3.28 -4.04
C GLN A 349 -20.67 -4.66 -3.44
N TRP A 350 -20.85 -4.75 -2.12
CA TRP A 350 -21.24 -5.99 -1.44
C TRP A 350 -22.74 -6.24 -1.48
N THR A 351 -23.56 -5.20 -1.37
CA THR A 351 -25.02 -5.34 -1.44
C THR A 351 -25.51 -5.78 -2.81
N HIS A 352 -24.71 -5.57 -3.87
CA HIS A 352 -24.98 -6.03 -5.23
C HIS A 352 -24.30 -7.39 -5.51
N GLY A 353 -24.84 -8.47 -4.94
CA GLY A 353 -24.43 -9.85 -5.29
C GLY A 353 -23.35 -10.48 -4.40
N GLY A 354 -23.02 -9.85 -3.27
CA GLY A 354 -22.12 -10.40 -2.25
C GLY A 354 -20.68 -10.56 -2.74
N GLY A 355 -19.96 -11.53 -2.17
CA GLY A 355 -18.53 -11.67 -2.42
C GLY A 355 -17.88 -12.76 -1.58
N ILE A 356 -16.57 -12.92 -1.77
CA ILE A 356 -15.75 -13.87 -1.02
C ILE A 356 -14.72 -13.10 -0.22
N ARG A 357 -14.63 -13.35 1.08
CA ARG A 357 -13.66 -12.67 1.96
C ARG A 357 -13.06 -13.60 2.99
N PRO A 358 -11.83 -13.34 3.44
CA PRO A 358 -11.25 -14.09 4.55
C PRO A 358 -11.89 -13.71 5.89
N THR A 359 -12.05 -14.72 6.76
CA THR A 359 -12.23 -14.48 8.19
C THR A 359 -10.91 -13.97 8.80
N LYS A 360 -10.91 -13.60 10.08
CA LYS A 360 -9.65 -13.30 10.80
C LYS A 360 -8.66 -14.48 10.72
N LYS A 361 -9.17 -15.70 10.90
CA LYS A 361 -8.42 -16.96 10.80
C LYS A 361 -7.92 -17.19 9.37
N GLY A 362 -8.77 -16.93 8.37
CA GLY A 362 -8.40 -17.00 6.96
C GLY A 362 -7.24 -16.09 6.60
N LEU A 363 -7.30 -14.82 7.00
CA LEU A 363 -6.30 -13.83 6.63
C LEU A 363 -4.91 -14.18 7.16
N GLN A 364 -4.81 -14.78 8.34
CA GLN A 364 -3.55 -15.27 8.92
C GLN A 364 -2.91 -16.42 8.13
N ARG A 365 -3.67 -17.13 7.31
CA ARG A 365 -3.23 -18.28 6.52
C ARG A 365 -3.46 -18.06 5.02
N ILE A 366 -3.63 -16.81 4.59
CA ILE A 366 -4.09 -16.53 3.24
C ILE A 366 -3.12 -17.00 2.17
N ASP A 367 -1.82 -16.91 2.41
CA ASP A 367 -0.79 -17.38 1.48
C ASP A 367 -0.79 -18.92 1.32
N TYR A 368 -1.35 -19.65 2.28
CA TYR A 368 -1.61 -21.10 2.15
C TYR A 368 -2.91 -21.38 1.39
N ILE A 369 -3.93 -20.54 1.56
CA ILE A 369 -5.27 -20.70 0.97
C ILE A 369 -5.24 -20.38 -0.53
N LEU A 370 -4.64 -19.25 -0.90
CA LEU A 370 -4.70 -18.69 -2.26
C LEU A 370 -4.25 -19.67 -3.36
N PRO A 371 -3.06 -20.33 -3.25
CA PRO A 371 -2.61 -21.26 -4.30
C PRO A 371 -3.52 -22.48 -4.48
N ARG A 372 -4.31 -22.84 -3.46
CA ARG A 372 -5.27 -23.96 -3.50
C ARG A 372 -6.66 -23.55 -3.96
N LEU A 373 -6.96 -22.25 -3.92
CA LEU A 373 -8.28 -21.73 -4.24
C LEU A 373 -8.42 -21.39 -5.72
N LEU A 374 -7.33 -21.00 -6.38
CA LEU A 374 -7.32 -20.74 -7.82
C LEU A 374 -7.44 -22.07 -8.58
N LYS A 375 -8.29 -22.10 -9.61
CA LYS A 375 -8.25 -23.21 -10.57
C LYS A 375 -6.94 -23.16 -11.34
N GLU A 376 -6.36 -24.32 -11.60
CA GLU A 376 -5.31 -24.43 -12.60
C GLU A 376 -5.84 -23.89 -13.93
N ALA A 377 -5.07 -23.02 -14.59
CA ALA A 377 -5.39 -22.57 -15.93
C ALA A 377 -5.41 -23.82 -16.83
N SER A 378 -6.59 -24.21 -17.28
CA SER A 378 -6.71 -25.21 -18.34
C SER A 378 -6.09 -24.61 -19.60
N GLU A 379 -4.92 -25.14 -19.99
CA GLU A 379 -4.15 -24.76 -21.20
C GLU A 379 -4.98 -24.76 -22.48
#